data_AF-A0A7V1IG91-F1
#
_entry.id   AF-A0A7V1IG91-F1
#
_cell.length_a   1.000
_cell.length_b   1.000
_cell.length_c   1.000
_cell.angle_alpha   90.00
_cell.angle_beta   90.00
_cell.angle_gamma   90.00
#
_symmetry.space_group_name_H-M   'P 1'
#
loop_
_entity.id
_entity.type
_entity.pdbx_description
1 polymer ?
#
loop_
_entity_poly.entity_id
_entity_poly.type
_entity_poly.pdbx_seq_one_letter_code
_entity_poly.pdbx_strand_id
1 'polypeptide(L)'
;MKYSVWVVWLGSLWAMLAGSGWVVTAGQVAFWGTLAAHVVEFVVKRPVMEAAGGSMVHHFVQTLIYGLFHWKPLEAKATSTRD
;
A
#
# COMPACT_ATOMS: atom_id res chain seq x y z
N MET A 1 -1.39 17.15 -4.64
CA MET A 1 -2.40 16.28 -5.29
C MET A 1 -2.36 14.93 -4.59
N LYS A 2 -3.41 14.56 -3.83
CA LYS A 2 -3.51 13.21 -3.27
C LYS A 2 -3.85 12.28 -4.43
N TYR A 3 -2.84 11.75 -5.12
CA TYR A 3 -3.07 10.68 -6.08
C TYR A 3 -3.66 9.52 -5.28
N SER A 4 -4.98 9.35 -5.41
CA SER A 4 -5.72 8.40 -4.63
C SER A 4 -5.20 7.02 -5.02
N VAL A 5 -4.51 6.31 -4.13
CA VAL A 5 -3.96 4.96 -4.40
C VAL A 5 -5.05 4.01 -4.91
N TRP A 6 -6.31 4.34 -4.58
CA TRP A 6 -7.54 3.81 -5.16
C TRP A 6 -7.60 3.80 -6.69
N VAL A 7 -6.97 4.74 -7.39
CA VAL A 7 -6.91 4.75 -8.86
C VAL A 7 -6.17 3.51 -9.36
N VAL A 8 -5.10 3.10 -8.68
CA VAL A 8 -4.37 1.88 -9.05
C VAL A 8 -5.25 0.67 -8.80
N TRP A 9 -5.81 0.54 -7.60
CA TRP A 9 -6.67 -0.60 -7.23
C TRP A 9 -7.91 -0.74 -8.13
N LEU A 10 -8.69 0.33 -8.28
CA LEU A 10 -9.93 0.31 -9.05
C LEU A 10 -9.65 0.27 -10.54
N GLY A 11 -8.63 0.99 -11.01
CA GLY A 11 -8.24 1.00 -12.41
C GLY A 11 -7.71 -0.36 -12.87
N SER A 12 -6.87 -1.01 -12.06
CA SER A 12 -6.34 -2.34 -12.39
C SER A 12 -7.43 -3.41 -12.31
N LEU A 13 -8.30 -3.35 -11.28
CA LEU A 13 -9.44 -4.25 -11.17
C LEU A 13 -10.41 -4.08 -12.35
N TRP A 14 -10.71 -2.84 -12.74
CA TRP A 14 -11.54 -2.56 -13.90
C TRP A 14 -10.91 -3.10 -15.19
N ALA A 15 -9.61 -2.89 -15.40
CA ALA A 15 -8.89 -3.44 -16.54
C ALA A 15 -8.92 -4.98 -16.59
N MET A 16 -8.93 -5.64 -15.43
CA MET A 16 -9.08 -7.11 -15.34
C MET A 16 -10.49 -7.59 -15.69
N LEU A 17 -11.53 -6.84 -15.30
CA LEU A 17 -12.93 -7.26 -15.43
C LEU A 17 -13.54 -6.87 -16.79
N ALA A 18 -13.15 -5.72 -17.33
CA ALA A 18 -13.75 -5.13 -18.53
C ALA A 18 -12.76 -4.95 -19.70
N GLY A 19 -11.46 -5.23 -19.48
CA GLY A 19 -10.44 -5.16 -20.53
C GLY A 19 -10.43 -6.38 -21.45
N SER A 20 -9.61 -6.31 -22.50
CA SER A 20 -9.36 -7.42 -23.42
C SER A 20 -7.90 -7.46 -23.87
N GLY A 21 -7.44 -8.64 -24.29
CA GLY A 21 -6.06 -8.86 -24.74
C GLY A 21 -5.03 -8.42 -23.68
N TRP A 22 -4.05 -7.61 -24.10
CA TRP A 22 -2.96 -7.16 -23.23
C TRP A 22 -3.43 -6.27 -22.07
N VAL A 23 -4.60 -5.63 -22.16
CA VAL A 23 -5.15 -4.75 -21.10
C VAL A 23 -5.46 -5.55 -19.84
N VAL A 24 -5.98 -6.78 -19.99
CA VAL A 24 -6.24 -7.67 -18.84
C VAL A 24 -4.94 -8.04 -18.16
N THR A 25 -3.91 -8.40 -18.92
CA THR A 25 -2.59 -8.74 -18.39
C THR A 25 -1.96 -7.56 -17.66
N ALA A 26 -2.05 -6.34 -18.22
CA ALA A 26 -1.57 -5.13 -17.56
C ALA A 26 -2.32 -4.88 -16.24
N GLY A 27 -3.64 -5.07 -16.22
CA GLY A 27 -4.46 -4.99 -15.01
C GLY A 27 -4.05 -6.01 -13.95
N GLN A 28 -3.83 -7.26 -14.34
CA GLN A 28 -3.37 -8.32 -13.43
C GLN A 28 -1.99 -8.00 -12.84
N VAL A 29 -1.03 -7.61 -13.68
CA VAL A 29 0.32 -7.25 -13.23
C VAL A 29 0.28 -6.05 -12.29
N ALA A 30 -0.50 -5.01 -12.60
CA ALA A 30 -0.65 -3.85 -11.74
C ALA A 30 -1.30 -4.23 -10.39
N PHE A 31 -2.42 -4.96 -10.41
CA PHE A 31 -3.13 -5.35 -9.20
C PHE A 31 -2.27 -6.23 -8.28
N TRP A 32 -1.74 -7.32 -8.83
CA TRP A 32 -0.94 -8.28 -8.06
C TRP A 32 0.43 -7.72 -7.67
N GLY A 33 1.03 -6.90 -8.54
CA GLY A 33 2.28 -6.21 -8.24
C GLY A 33 2.13 -5.21 -7.09
N THR A 34 1.07 -4.39 -7.11
CA THR A 34 0.75 -3.48 -6.00
C THR A 34 0.44 -4.24 -4.72
N LEU A 35 -0.35 -5.31 -4.79
CA LEU A 35 -0.63 -6.14 -3.62
C LEU A 35 0.65 -6.71 -3.00
N ALA A 36 1.50 -7.32 -3.82
CA ALA A 36 2.77 -7.87 -3.38
C ALA A 36 3.68 -6.80 -2.77
N ALA A 37 3.78 -5.63 -3.41
CA ALA A 37 4.55 -4.50 -2.89
C ALA A 37 4.04 -4.06 -1.51
N HIS A 38 2.74 -3.89 -1.33
CA HIS A 38 2.18 -3.47 -0.05
C HIS A 38 2.32 -4.52 1.06
N VAL A 39 2.26 -5.81 0.73
CA VAL A 39 2.57 -6.88 1.70
C VAL A 39 4.04 -6.80 2.12
N VAL A 40 4.96 -6.63 1.17
CA VAL A 40 6.40 -6.46 1.46
C VAL A 40 6.63 -5.23 2.31
N GLU A 41 6.00 -4.10 1.99
CA GLU A 41 6.09 -2.87 2.79
C GLU A 41 5.64 -3.10 4.23
N PHE A 42 4.52 -3.79 4.44
CA PHE A 42 4.05 -4.11 5.79
C PHE A 42 5.06 -4.95 6.57
N VAL A 43 5.63 -5.98 5.94
CA VAL A 43 6.62 -6.86 6.59
C VAL A 43 7.89 -6.08 6.94
N VAL A 44 8.43 -5.30 6.00
CA VAL A 44 9.68 -4.53 6.18
C VAL A 44 9.50 -3.41 7.21
N LYS A 45 8.35 -2.72 7.19
CA LYS A 45 8.07 -1.59 8.08
C LYS A 45 7.29 -1.98 9.32
N ARG A 46 7.13 -3.28 9.58
CA ARG A 46 6.51 -3.80 10.80
C ARG A 46 7.11 -3.20 12.09
N PRO A 47 8.45 -3.07 12.25
CA PRO A 47 9.00 -2.48 13.47
C PRO A 47 8.60 -1.01 13.68
N VAL A 48 8.42 -0.25 12.60
CA VAL A 48 7.96 1.15 12.65
C VAL A 48 6.51 1.20 13.13
N MET A 49 5.67 0.27 12.67
CA MET A 49 4.27 0.17 13.06
C MET A 49 4.11 -0.29 14.50
N GLU A 50 4.92 -1.26 14.94
CA GLU A 50 4.94 -1.71 16.34
C GLU A 50 5.36 -0.58 17.28
N ALA A 51 6.37 0.22 16.91
CA ALA A 51 6.80 1.38 17.68
C ALA A 51 5.75 2.51 17.71
N ALA A 52 4.95 2.66 16.65
CA ALA A 52 3.85 3.61 16.62
C ALA A 52 2.69 3.22 17.54
N GLY A 53 2.60 1.94 17.93
CA GLY A 53 1.55 1.40 18.78
C GLY A 53 0.20 1.26 18.07
N GLY A 54 -0.78 0.67 18.76
CA GLY A 54 -2.12 0.42 18.21
C GLY A 54 -2.28 -0.96 17.56
N SER A 55 -3.33 -1.11 16.74
CA SER A 55 -3.68 -2.40 16.16
C SER A 55 -2.82 -2.73 14.93
N MET A 56 -2.09 -3.86 14.99
CA MET A 56 -1.32 -4.35 13.85
C MET A 56 -2.17 -4.72 12.64
N VAL A 57 -3.41 -5.19 12.87
CA VAL A 57 -4.37 -5.45 11.78
C VAL A 57 -4.77 -4.15 11.11
N HIS A 58 -4.98 -3.08 11.89
CA HIS A 58 -5.26 -1.77 11.34
C HIS A 58 -4.09 -1.26 10.49
N HIS A 59 -2.85 -1.36 10.97
CA HIS A 59 -1.66 -1.00 10.19
C HIS A 59 -1.51 -1.84 8.92
N PHE A 60 -1.83 -3.13 8.97
CA PHE A 60 -1.83 -3.98 7.79
C PHE A 60 -2.82 -3.48 6.74
N VAL A 61 -4.08 -3.24 7.12
CA VAL A 61 -5.11 -2.75 6.20
C VAL A 61 -4.74 -1.37 5.64
N GLN A 62 -4.23 -0.46 6.47
CA GLN A 62 -3.80 0.86 6.01
C GLN A 62 -2.60 0.76 5.05
N THR A 63 -1.66 -0.15 5.28
CA THR A 63 -0.54 -0.40 4.35
C THR A 63 -1.03 -1.03 3.05
N LEU A 64 -2.00 -1.95 3.10
CA LEU A 64 -2.62 -2.50 1.88
C LEU A 64 -3.33 -1.43 1.04
N ILE A 65 -3.96 -0.44 1.66
CA ILE A 65 -4.69 0.61 0.93
C ILE A 65 -3.74 1.72 0.45
N TYR A 66 -2.84 2.17 1.33
CA TYR A 66 -2.07 3.40 1.14
C TYR A 66 -0.56 3.20 1.01
N GLY A 67 -0.05 1.99 1.28
CA GLY A 67 1.38 1.66 1.19
C GLY A 67 2.26 2.66 1.94
N LEU A 68 3.23 3.22 1.21
CA LEU A 68 4.18 4.23 1.68
C LEU A 68 3.56 5.47 2.31
N PHE A 69 2.34 5.84 1.92
CA PHE A 69 1.67 7.00 2.49
C PHE A 69 1.16 6.74 3.91
N HIS A 70 1.05 5.48 4.33
CA HIS A 70 0.71 5.11 5.70
C HIS A 70 1.94 5.07 6.61
N TRP A 71 3.01 4.36 6.24
CA TRP A 71 4.15 4.15 7.15
C TRP A 71 5.16 5.30 7.17
N LYS A 72 5.32 6.05 6.07
CA LYS A 72 6.34 7.12 5.98
C LYS A 72 6.12 8.25 7.01
N PRO A 73 4.87 8.69 7.28
CA PRO A 73 4.61 9.65 8.36
C PRO A 73 4.90 9.10 9.76
N LEU A 74 4.73 7.79 9.98
CA LEU A 74 5.03 7.15 11.27
C LEU A 74 6.54 7.14 11.53
N GLU A 75 7.31 6.77 10.50
CA GLU A 75 8.77 6.78 10.54
C GLU A 75 9.30 8.19 10.80
N ALA A 76 8.78 9.20 10.10
CA ALA A 76 9.19 10.59 10.29
C ALA A 76 8.93 11.08 11.73
N LYS A 77 7.78 10.73 12.31
CA LYS A 77 7.46 11.06 13.71
C LYS A 77 8.43 10.38 14.68
N ALA A 78 8.70 9.10 14.48
CA ALA A 78 9.62 8.34 15.33
C ALA A 78 11.06 8.90 15.31
N THR A 79 11.51 9.44 14.17
CA THR A 79 12.80 10.15 14.08
C THR A 79 12.75 11.49 14.82
N SER A 80 11.71 12.30 14.63
CA SER A 80 11.61 13.64 15.26
C SER A 80 11.53 13.62 16.79
N THR A 81 11.14 12.49 17.40
CA THR A 81 11.09 12.35 18.87
C THR A 81 12.43 11.89 19.48
N ARG A 82 13.45 11.63 18.66
CA ARG A 82 14.79 11.20 19.09
C ARG A 82 15.84 12.32 19.07
N ASP A 83 15.47 13.49 18.57
CA ASP A 83 16.26 14.74 18.55
C ASP A 83 15.83 15.66 19.71
#